data_AF-A0ABD4KXE6-F1
#
_entry.id   AF-A0ABD4KXE6-F1
#
_cell.length_a   1.000
_cell.length_b   1.000
_cell.length_c   1.000
_cell.angle_alpha   90.00
_cell.angle_beta   90.00
_cell.angle_gamma   90.00
#
_symmetry.space_group_name_H-M   'P 1'
#
loop_
_entity.id
_entity.type
_entity.pdbx_description
1 polymer ?
#
loop_
_entity_poly.entity_id
_entity_poly.type
_entity_poly.pdbx_seq_one_letter_code
_entity_poly.pdbx_strand_id
1 'polypeptide(L)'
;FLSFFTNNDGSVFSTNYDLLLYWVLMRKGAKNAIDGFGRDREDDGGYDDEPEYSELRWGNNKSNQNIYYLHGALPIFDEGVHILKEEYTGTKYLLENIKRRIDHGHYPVFVASGNGEEKLEHILHNRYLTFCYDSLCEIQGSLVTFGFNFGKYDYHIIDAINIAAKQGRRSGNKLFSVYIGVYSEDDRKHIERIKDKFKCKVTLFDAATANVWA
;
A
#
# COMPACT_ATOMS: atom_id res chain seq x y z
N PHE A 1 14.29 8.18 4.16
CA PHE A 1 13.16 7.30 4.56
C PHE A 1 12.90 6.10 3.65
N LEU A 2 12.10 6.21 2.57
CA LEU A 2 11.54 5.05 1.83
C LEU A 2 12.60 4.06 1.32
N SER A 3 13.74 4.56 0.84
CA SER A 3 14.84 3.74 0.35
C SER A 3 15.42 2.78 1.41
N PHE A 4 15.29 3.12 2.70
CA PHE A 4 15.69 2.21 3.77
C PHE A 4 14.86 0.92 3.72
N PHE A 5 13.53 1.03 3.55
CA PHE A 5 12.66 -0.14 3.46
C PHE A 5 12.86 -0.89 2.16
N THR A 6 12.88 -0.20 1.02
CA THR A 6 13.01 -0.87 -0.29
C THR A 6 14.35 -1.56 -0.49
N ASN A 7 15.41 -1.17 0.26
CA ASN A 7 16.75 -1.74 0.10
C ASN A 7 17.16 -2.72 1.20
N ASN A 8 16.33 -2.93 2.24
CA ASN A 8 16.64 -3.80 3.38
C ASN A 8 15.48 -4.76 3.69
N ASP A 9 14.91 -5.37 2.64
CA ASP A 9 13.80 -6.34 2.72
C ASP A 9 12.59 -5.85 3.53
N GLY A 10 12.40 -4.53 3.59
CA GLY A 10 11.28 -3.89 4.26
C GLY A 10 10.08 -3.74 3.33
N SER A 11 8.91 -3.53 3.92
CA SER A 11 7.66 -3.27 3.19
C SER A 11 7.15 -1.87 3.46
N VAL A 12 6.52 -1.27 2.45
CA VAL A 12 5.87 0.05 2.52
C VAL A 12 4.39 -0.13 2.22
N PHE A 13 3.56 0.24 3.19
CA PHE A 13 2.10 0.23 3.06
C PHE A 13 1.59 1.67 2.97
N SER A 14 0.78 1.96 1.96
CA SER A 14 0.09 3.24 1.79
C SER A 14 -1.39 3.07 1.98
N THR A 15 -1.99 3.96 2.78
CA THR A 15 -3.45 4.14 2.86
C THR A 15 -3.93 5.33 2.03
N ASN A 16 -2.99 6.07 1.42
CA ASN A 16 -3.31 7.15 0.49
C ASN A 16 -3.54 6.58 -0.91
N TYR A 17 -4.64 7.01 -1.52
CA TYR A 17 -5.10 6.60 -2.85
C TYR A 17 -4.64 7.54 -3.98
N ASP A 18 -3.92 8.61 -3.67
CA ASP A 18 -3.38 9.53 -4.67
C ASP A 18 -2.17 8.97 -5.45
N LEU A 19 -1.52 9.83 -6.24
CA LEU A 19 -0.35 9.48 -7.04
C LEU A 19 0.98 9.68 -6.31
N LEU A 20 1.00 10.24 -5.10
CA LEU A 20 2.21 10.78 -4.49
C LEU A 20 3.26 9.71 -4.25
N LEU A 21 2.87 8.55 -3.70
CA LEU A 21 3.82 7.45 -3.47
C LEU A 21 4.41 6.95 -4.79
N TYR A 22 3.58 6.71 -5.80
CA TYR A 22 4.03 6.32 -7.14
C TYR A 22 5.05 7.33 -7.71
N TRP A 23 4.73 8.63 -7.64
CA TRP A 23 5.60 9.70 -8.14
C TRP A 23 6.93 9.75 -7.40
N VAL A 24 6.93 9.60 -6.08
CA VAL A 24 8.16 9.61 -5.27
C VAL A 24 9.05 8.42 -5.62
N LEU A 25 8.48 7.21 -5.73
CA LEU A 25 9.22 5.99 -6.07
C LEU A 25 9.84 6.10 -7.48
N MET A 26 9.06 6.57 -8.46
CA MET A 26 9.53 6.82 -9.82
C MET A 26 10.64 7.88 -9.86
N ARG A 27 10.41 9.05 -9.26
CA ARG A 27 11.37 10.16 -9.27
C ARG A 27 12.70 9.81 -8.61
N LYS A 28 12.69 8.93 -7.60
CA LYS A 28 13.89 8.44 -6.93
C LYS A 28 14.56 7.27 -7.65
N GLY A 29 13.95 6.72 -8.71
CA GLY A 29 14.48 5.55 -9.41
C GLY A 29 14.60 4.34 -8.48
N ALA A 30 13.61 4.13 -7.60
CA ALA A 30 13.63 3.08 -6.59
C ALA A 30 13.48 1.69 -7.24
N LYS A 31 14.58 1.12 -7.75
CA LYS A 31 14.58 -0.16 -8.49
C LYS A 31 14.01 -1.34 -7.72
N ASN A 32 14.15 -1.32 -6.39
CA ASN A 32 13.67 -2.38 -5.51
C ASN A 32 12.25 -2.10 -4.97
N ALA A 33 11.56 -1.08 -5.46
CA ALA A 33 10.17 -0.82 -5.11
C ALA A 33 9.26 -1.62 -6.06
N ILE A 34 8.77 -2.77 -5.58
CA ILE A 34 7.98 -3.72 -6.36
C ILE A 34 6.55 -3.69 -5.83
N ASP A 35 5.60 -3.31 -6.68
CA ASP A 35 4.17 -3.23 -6.35
C ASP A 35 3.34 -4.42 -6.85
N GLY A 36 4.02 -5.46 -7.34
CA GLY A 36 3.41 -6.71 -7.80
C GLY A 36 2.93 -6.71 -9.25
N PHE A 37 2.94 -5.55 -9.92
CA PHE A 37 2.57 -5.43 -11.33
C PHE A 37 3.74 -5.75 -12.26
N GLY A 38 3.45 -6.41 -13.38
CA GLY A 38 4.41 -6.71 -14.43
C GLY A 38 3.71 -6.89 -15.77
N ARG A 39 4.49 -7.13 -16.82
CA ARG A 39 3.98 -7.38 -18.17
C ARG A 39 4.23 -8.83 -18.54
N ASP A 40 3.30 -9.39 -19.30
CA ASP A 40 3.48 -10.65 -20.01
C ASP A 40 3.88 -10.36 -21.46
N ARG A 41 4.68 -11.24 -22.05
CA ARG A 41 4.92 -11.22 -23.49
C ARG A 41 3.69 -11.85 -24.17
N GLU A 42 3.11 -11.15 -25.15
CA GLU A 42 1.89 -11.57 -25.84
C GLU A 42 2.12 -12.06 -27.27
N ASP A 43 3.33 -11.86 -27.82
CA ASP A 43 3.72 -12.44 -29.12
C ASP A 43 4.16 -13.91 -29.02
N ASP A 44 4.19 -14.61 -30.17
CA ASP A 44 4.56 -16.02 -30.32
C ASP A 44 6.06 -16.26 -30.52
N GLY A 45 6.90 -15.22 -30.41
CA GLY A 45 8.35 -15.36 -30.34
C GLY A 45 9.07 -15.45 -31.68
N GLY A 46 8.54 -14.87 -32.76
CA GLY A 46 9.29 -14.67 -34.00
C GLY A 46 10.65 -13.97 -33.76
N TYR A 47 11.73 -14.52 -34.32
CA TYR A 47 13.10 -14.04 -34.05
C TYR A 47 13.38 -12.62 -34.56
N ASP A 48 12.57 -12.09 -35.50
CA ASP A 48 12.75 -10.79 -36.15
C ASP A 48 11.70 -9.74 -35.73
N ASP A 49 10.71 -10.09 -34.90
CA ASP A 49 9.63 -9.19 -34.51
C ASP A 49 9.94 -8.45 -33.19
N GLU A 50 9.55 -7.17 -33.12
CA GLU A 50 9.63 -6.42 -31.86
C GLU A 50 8.68 -7.06 -30.83
N PRO A 51 9.14 -7.35 -29.61
CA PRO A 51 8.32 -8.06 -28.64
C PRO A 51 7.12 -7.24 -28.20
N GLU A 52 5.93 -7.84 -28.31
CA GLU A 52 4.68 -7.25 -27.86
C GLU A 52 4.42 -7.65 -26.40
N TYR A 53 4.13 -6.65 -25.57
CA TYR A 53 3.88 -6.84 -24.15
C TYR A 53 2.49 -6.37 -23.76
N SER A 54 1.92 -7.09 -22.80
CA SER A 54 0.67 -6.71 -22.17
C SER A 54 0.76 -5.36 -21.44
N GLU A 55 -0.40 -4.86 -21.04
CA GLU A 55 -0.49 -3.86 -19.98
C GLU A 55 0.11 -4.38 -18.66
N LEU A 56 0.35 -3.48 -17.71
CA LEU A 56 0.81 -3.87 -16.38
C LEU A 56 -0.32 -4.58 -15.62
N ARG A 57 -0.19 -5.90 -15.47
CA ARG A 57 -1.11 -6.77 -14.74
C ARG A 57 -0.53 -7.09 -13.37
N TRP A 58 -1.36 -7.04 -12.33
CA TRP A 58 -0.97 -7.50 -11.01
C TRP A 58 -0.90 -9.03 -10.98
N GLY A 59 0.16 -9.57 -10.39
CA GLY A 59 0.38 -11.00 -10.23
C GLY A 59 1.79 -11.42 -10.63
N ASN A 60 2.31 -10.83 -11.71
CA ASN A 60 3.58 -11.23 -12.32
C ASN A 60 4.76 -11.06 -11.37
N ASN A 61 4.72 -10.02 -10.52
CA ASN A 61 5.78 -9.71 -9.55
C ASN A 61 5.32 -9.88 -8.10
N LYS A 62 4.22 -10.61 -7.86
CA LYS A 62 3.59 -10.74 -6.54
C LYS A 62 4.52 -11.33 -5.47
N SER A 63 5.38 -12.29 -5.84
CA SER A 63 6.29 -12.95 -4.89
C SER A 63 7.32 -12.02 -4.27
N ASN A 64 7.64 -10.93 -4.96
CA ASN A 64 8.68 -9.98 -4.55
C ASN A 64 8.08 -8.61 -4.17
N GLN A 65 6.75 -8.53 -4.04
CA GLN A 65 6.07 -7.28 -3.75
C GLN A 65 6.48 -6.74 -2.38
N ASN A 66 6.82 -5.46 -2.32
CA ASN A 66 7.13 -4.75 -1.08
C ASN A 66 6.47 -3.37 -0.98
N ILE A 67 5.73 -2.95 -2.02
CA ILE A 67 4.88 -1.76 -2.02
C ILE A 67 3.42 -2.20 -2.07
N TYR A 68 2.61 -1.71 -1.13
CA TYR A 68 1.24 -2.13 -0.94
C TYR A 68 0.31 -0.93 -0.81
N TYR A 69 -0.70 -0.83 -1.68
CA TYR A 69 -1.73 0.20 -1.59
C TYR A 69 -2.98 -0.38 -0.90
N LEU A 70 -3.05 -0.27 0.43
CA LEU A 70 -4.07 -0.90 1.28
C LEU A 70 -5.50 -0.44 0.95
N HIS A 71 -5.65 0.79 0.49
CA HIS A 71 -6.92 1.36 0.04
C HIS A 71 -6.94 1.59 -1.46
N GLY A 72 -6.08 0.91 -2.21
CA GLY A 72 -5.90 1.12 -3.65
C GLY A 72 -5.23 2.45 -3.98
N ALA A 73 -5.19 2.79 -5.26
CA ALA A 73 -4.56 4.01 -5.77
C ALA A 73 -5.14 4.40 -7.12
N LEU A 74 -5.11 5.69 -7.44
CA LEU A 74 -5.59 6.26 -8.70
C LEU A 74 -5.11 5.55 -9.98
N PRO A 75 -3.87 5.00 -10.06
CA PRO A 75 -3.44 4.29 -11.26
C PRO A 75 -3.91 2.83 -11.34
N ILE A 76 -4.54 2.28 -10.30
CA ILE A 76 -4.92 0.86 -10.23
C ILE A 76 -6.37 0.69 -10.67
N PHE A 77 -6.65 -0.24 -11.56
CA PHE A 77 -7.98 -0.49 -12.13
C PHE A 77 -8.34 -1.98 -12.03
N ASP A 78 -9.62 -2.28 -11.83
CA ASP A 78 -10.15 -3.65 -11.83
C ASP A 78 -10.98 -3.87 -13.09
N GLU A 79 -10.47 -4.70 -14.00
CA GLU A 79 -11.13 -5.09 -15.25
C GLU A 79 -11.80 -6.46 -15.14
N GLY A 80 -12.05 -6.94 -13.91
CA GLY A 80 -12.65 -8.24 -13.60
C GLY A 80 -11.68 -9.40 -13.71
N VAL A 81 -11.12 -9.64 -14.91
CA VAL A 81 -10.14 -10.73 -15.13
C VAL A 81 -8.76 -10.34 -14.60
N HIS A 82 -8.39 -9.08 -14.80
CA HIS A 82 -7.08 -8.54 -14.44
C HIS A 82 -7.22 -7.29 -13.59
N ILE A 83 -6.27 -7.12 -12.66
CA ILE A 83 -6.04 -5.84 -12.00
C ILE A 83 -4.91 -5.15 -12.79
N LEU A 84 -5.22 -4.00 -13.37
CA LEU A 84 -4.31 -3.25 -14.23
C LEU A 84 -3.72 -2.04 -13.49
N LYS A 85 -2.55 -1.59 -13.93
CA LYS A 85 -1.93 -0.35 -13.46
C LYS A 85 -1.54 0.55 -14.62
N GLU A 86 -2.03 1.78 -14.60
CA GLU A 86 -1.55 2.86 -15.44
C GLU A 86 -0.15 3.30 -15.01
N GLU A 87 0.74 3.50 -15.98
CA GLU A 87 2.09 4.01 -15.72
C GLU A 87 2.39 5.26 -16.54
N TYR A 88 3.37 6.02 -16.06
CA TYR A 88 3.91 7.13 -16.81
C TYR A 88 4.88 6.62 -17.88
N THR A 89 4.48 6.73 -19.15
CA THR A 89 5.26 6.28 -20.31
C THR A 89 6.14 7.38 -20.93
N GLY A 90 6.26 8.54 -20.29
CA GLY A 90 7.07 9.66 -20.79
C GLY A 90 6.42 10.51 -21.89
N THR A 91 5.35 10.03 -22.52
CA THR A 91 4.71 10.70 -23.67
C THR A 91 3.42 11.44 -23.33
N LYS A 92 2.67 10.96 -22.34
CA LYS A 92 1.42 11.57 -21.85
C LYS A 92 1.44 11.67 -20.33
N TYR A 93 0.76 12.68 -19.79
CA TYR A 93 0.61 12.80 -18.34
C TYR A 93 -0.22 11.62 -17.81
N LEU A 94 0.25 10.98 -16.74
CA LEU A 94 -0.42 9.83 -16.12
C LEU A 94 -1.89 10.14 -15.78
N LEU A 95 -2.16 11.36 -15.31
CA LEU A 95 -3.53 11.82 -15.01
C LEU A 95 -4.45 11.85 -16.25
N GLU A 96 -3.92 12.12 -17.44
CA GLU A 96 -4.72 12.11 -18.67
C GLU A 96 -5.08 10.68 -19.08
N ASN A 97 -4.17 9.71 -18.88
CA ASN A 97 -4.46 8.29 -19.13
C ASN A 97 -5.52 7.78 -18.16
N ILE A 98 -5.38 8.09 -16.87
CA ILE A 98 -6.37 7.78 -15.83
C ILE A 98 -7.73 8.40 -16.18
N LYS A 99 -7.76 9.67 -16.59
CA LYS A 99 -8.99 10.35 -16.99
C LYS A 99 -9.66 9.65 -18.18
N ARG A 100 -8.89 9.27 -19.20
CA ARG A 100 -9.40 8.54 -20.37
C ARG A 100 -10.05 7.21 -19.99
N ARG A 101 -9.48 6.47 -19.03
CA ARG A 101 -10.10 5.25 -18.51
C ARG A 101 -11.44 5.52 -17.85
N ILE A 102 -11.49 6.54 -16.99
CA ILE A 102 -12.71 6.97 -16.31
C ILE A 102 -13.78 7.38 -17.34
N ASP A 103 -13.40 8.13 -18.38
CA ASP A 103 -14.30 8.55 -19.45
C ASP A 103 -14.86 7.34 -20.25
N HIS A 104 -14.17 6.21 -20.25
CA HIS A 104 -14.62 4.93 -20.84
C HIS A 104 -15.34 4.00 -19.85
N GLY A 105 -15.60 4.45 -18.62
CA GLY A 105 -16.32 3.67 -17.60
C GLY A 105 -15.43 2.73 -16.77
N HIS A 106 -14.11 2.84 -16.89
CA HIS A 106 -13.16 2.10 -16.06
C HIS A 106 -12.76 2.97 -14.86
N TYR A 107 -13.17 2.55 -13.66
CA TYR A 107 -12.95 3.31 -12.43
C TYR A 107 -11.73 2.79 -11.67
N PRO A 108 -10.90 3.69 -11.11
CA PRO A 108 -9.79 3.26 -10.28
C PRO A 108 -10.28 2.51 -9.03
N VAL A 109 -9.50 1.51 -8.63
CA VAL A 109 -9.68 0.79 -7.37
C VAL A 109 -9.15 1.67 -6.26
N PHE A 110 -10.05 2.29 -5.50
CA PHE A 110 -9.70 2.84 -4.20
C PHE A 110 -10.86 2.83 -3.21
N VAL A 111 -10.52 2.85 -1.93
CA VAL A 111 -11.44 2.83 -0.80
C VAL A 111 -11.31 4.17 -0.05
N ALA A 112 -12.10 5.17 -0.43
CA ALA A 112 -12.02 6.52 0.13
C ALA A 112 -13.11 6.86 1.16
N SER A 113 -14.26 6.18 1.12
CA SER A 113 -15.44 6.53 1.91
C SER A 113 -16.06 5.31 2.58
N GLY A 114 -16.90 5.56 3.59
CA GLY A 114 -17.57 4.52 4.35
C GLY A 114 -16.95 4.29 5.73
N ASN A 115 -17.68 3.56 6.56
CA ASN A 115 -17.19 3.08 7.84
C ASN A 115 -16.18 1.92 7.63
N GLY A 116 -15.45 1.50 8.67
CA GLY A 116 -14.39 0.49 8.47
C GLY A 116 -14.89 -0.88 7.98
N GLU A 117 -16.18 -1.21 8.14
CA GLU A 117 -16.79 -2.46 7.69
C GLU A 117 -16.97 -2.42 6.17
N GLU A 118 -17.57 -1.34 5.68
CA GLU A 118 -17.75 -1.07 4.25
C GLU A 118 -16.39 -1.03 3.54
N LYS A 119 -15.38 -0.41 4.18
CA LYS A 119 -14.01 -0.40 3.66
C LYS A 119 -13.41 -1.81 3.58
N LEU A 120 -13.58 -2.62 4.64
CA LEU A 120 -13.09 -3.99 4.67
C LEU A 120 -13.81 -4.87 3.65
N GLU A 121 -15.13 -4.71 3.50
CA GLU A 121 -15.91 -5.41 2.49
C GLU A 121 -15.38 -5.11 1.07
N HIS A 122 -15.13 -3.84 0.75
CA HIS A 122 -14.51 -3.47 -0.53
C HIS A 122 -13.11 -4.10 -0.72
N ILE A 123 -12.30 -4.14 0.34
CA ILE A 123 -10.98 -4.77 0.33
C ILE A 123 -11.10 -6.27 0.01
N LEU A 124 -12.05 -6.97 0.62
CA LEU A 124 -12.23 -8.42 0.48
C LEU A 124 -12.82 -8.83 -0.88
N HIS A 125 -13.51 -7.91 -1.58
CA HIS A 125 -14.04 -8.16 -2.92
C HIS A 125 -13.03 -7.90 -4.05
N ASN A 126 -11.91 -7.23 -3.77
CA ASN A 126 -10.85 -6.97 -4.75
C ASN A 126 -9.59 -7.77 -4.43
N ARG A 127 -9.15 -8.63 -5.37
CA ARG A 127 -8.03 -9.57 -5.17
C ARG A 127 -6.70 -8.88 -4.82
N TYR A 128 -6.46 -7.68 -5.36
CA TYR A 128 -5.26 -6.90 -5.05
C TYR A 128 -5.32 -6.31 -3.64
N LEU A 129 -6.44 -5.70 -3.27
CA LEU A 129 -6.63 -5.13 -1.94
C LEU A 129 -6.59 -6.19 -0.84
N THR A 130 -7.25 -7.33 -1.07
CA THR A 130 -7.19 -8.49 -0.16
C THR A 130 -5.74 -8.90 0.06
N PHE A 131 -4.94 -9.04 -1.00
CA PHE A 131 -3.53 -9.38 -0.85
C PHE A 131 -2.74 -8.34 -0.06
N CYS A 132 -2.99 -7.05 -0.28
CA CYS A 132 -2.33 -5.99 0.49
C CYS A 132 -2.69 -6.05 1.98
N TYR A 133 -3.96 -6.32 2.29
CA TYR A 133 -4.44 -6.49 3.66
C TYR A 133 -3.86 -7.73 4.34
N ASP A 134 -3.85 -8.87 3.66
CA ASP A 134 -3.23 -10.11 4.15
C ASP A 134 -1.74 -9.92 4.39
N SER A 135 -1.04 -9.22 3.48
CA SER A 135 0.38 -8.88 3.65
C SER A 135 0.61 -8.02 4.89
N LEU A 136 -0.31 -7.11 5.23
CA LEU A 136 -0.25 -6.35 6.47
C LEU A 136 -0.50 -7.26 7.70
N CYS A 137 -1.39 -8.24 7.60
CA CYS A 137 -1.67 -9.21 8.67
C CYS A 137 -0.48 -10.14 8.97
N GLU A 138 0.47 -10.27 8.04
CA GLU A 138 1.61 -11.19 8.16
C GLU A 138 2.92 -10.50 8.57
N ILE A 139 2.94 -9.17 8.69
CA ILE A 139 4.17 -8.43 9.01
C ILE A 139 4.76 -8.85 10.35
N GLN A 140 6.09 -8.75 10.44
CA GLN A 140 6.87 -9.09 11.62
C GLN A 140 7.79 -7.93 12.01
N GLY A 141 8.33 -7.96 13.22
CA GLY A 141 9.27 -6.93 13.66
C GLY A 141 8.56 -5.70 14.20
N SER A 142 8.75 -4.55 13.56
CA SER A 142 8.16 -3.28 13.98
C SER A 142 7.52 -2.54 12.81
N LEU A 143 6.38 -1.91 13.07
CA LEU A 143 5.70 -1.02 12.13
C LEU A 143 5.98 0.42 12.54
N VAL A 144 6.30 1.28 11.57
CA VAL A 144 6.41 2.72 11.78
C VAL A 144 5.40 3.41 10.87
N THR A 145 4.60 4.31 11.42
CA THR A 145 3.56 5.03 10.69
C THR A 145 3.83 6.53 10.65
N PHE A 146 3.56 7.13 9.49
CA PHE A 146 3.66 8.57 9.23
C PHE A 146 2.38 9.04 8.56
N GLY A 147 1.86 10.20 8.98
CA GLY A 147 0.63 10.76 8.44
C GLY A 147 -0.62 9.90 8.66
N PHE A 148 -0.59 8.93 9.58
CA PHE A 148 -1.70 8.01 9.81
C PHE A 148 -2.06 7.96 11.30
N ASN A 149 -3.25 8.47 11.63
CA ASN A 149 -3.71 8.66 13.01
C ASN A 149 -4.73 7.60 13.46
N PHE A 150 -4.96 6.55 12.67
CA PHE A 150 -5.92 5.47 12.99
C PHE A 150 -7.31 6.02 13.35
N GLY A 151 -7.89 6.79 12.43
CA GLY A 151 -9.17 7.45 12.67
C GLY A 151 -10.31 6.46 12.94
N LYS A 152 -11.47 6.97 13.35
CA LYS A 152 -12.66 6.16 13.70
C LYS A 152 -13.13 5.18 12.60
N TYR A 153 -12.72 5.39 11.35
CA TYR A 153 -13.09 4.57 10.19
C TYR A 153 -11.95 3.68 9.68
N ASP A 154 -10.86 3.54 10.45
CA ASP A 154 -9.67 2.78 10.05
C ASP A 154 -9.37 1.63 11.02
N TYR A 155 -10.40 1.12 11.70
CA TYR A 155 -10.24 0.04 12.67
C TYR A 155 -9.77 -1.27 12.04
N HIS A 156 -10.09 -1.52 10.77
CA HIS A 156 -9.62 -2.69 10.02
C HIS A 156 -8.08 -2.72 9.95
N ILE A 157 -7.41 -1.56 9.92
CA ILE A 157 -5.95 -1.49 9.98
C ILE A 157 -5.42 -1.90 11.37
N ILE A 158 -6.12 -1.50 12.44
CA ILE A 158 -5.79 -1.95 13.81
C ILE A 158 -5.99 -3.47 13.93
N ASP A 159 -7.05 -4.00 13.33
CA ASP A 159 -7.34 -5.44 13.33
C ASP A 159 -6.24 -6.23 12.60
N ALA A 160 -5.81 -5.78 11.41
CA ALA A 160 -4.68 -6.36 10.69
C ALA A 160 -3.39 -6.34 11.53
N ILE A 161 -3.08 -5.21 12.16
CA ILE A 161 -1.94 -5.07 13.09
C ILE A 161 -2.04 -6.05 14.25
N ASN A 162 -3.24 -6.26 14.80
CA ASN A 162 -3.48 -7.19 15.90
C ASN A 162 -3.32 -8.66 15.48
N ILE A 163 -3.72 -9.00 14.25
CA ILE A 163 -3.47 -10.30 13.64
C ILE A 163 -1.96 -10.53 13.49
N ALA A 164 -1.24 -9.54 12.94
CA ALA A 164 0.23 -9.58 12.82
C ALA A 164 0.94 -9.68 14.18
N ALA A 165 0.39 -9.05 15.21
CA ALA A 165 0.84 -9.15 16.59
C ALA A 165 0.46 -10.49 17.26
N LYS A 166 -0.15 -11.42 16.51
CA LYS A 166 -0.67 -12.70 16.98
C LYS A 166 -1.55 -12.55 18.22
N GLN A 167 -2.40 -11.53 18.23
CA GLN A 167 -3.28 -11.20 19.35
C GLN A 167 -2.53 -11.07 20.69
N GLY A 168 -1.27 -10.61 20.65
CA GLY A 168 -0.43 -10.39 21.83
C GLY A 168 0.29 -11.64 22.37
N ARG A 169 0.29 -12.77 21.66
CA ARG A 169 1.01 -13.99 22.06
C ARG A 169 2.49 -13.71 22.39
N ARG A 170 3.03 -14.32 23.44
CA ARG A 170 4.38 -14.00 23.95
C ARG A 170 5.54 -14.55 23.13
N SER A 171 5.32 -15.53 22.25
CA SER A 171 6.38 -16.17 21.46
C SER A 171 6.06 -16.28 19.98
N GLY A 172 7.09 -16.55 19.19
CA GLY A 172 7.05 -16.68 17.74
C GLY A 172 7.31 -15.36 17.03
N ASN A 173 7.66 -15.45 15.74
CA ASN A 173 7.82 -14.27 14.90
C ASN A 173 6.46 -13.60 14.72
N LYS A 174 6.40 -12.30 15.01
CA LYS A 174 5.19 -11.48 15.02
C LYS A 174 5.55 -10.01 14.91
N LEU A 175 4.54 -9.16 14.79
CA LEU A 175 4.68 -7.73 15.04
C LEU A 175 4.84 -7.48 16.55
N PHE A 176 5.97 -6.92 16.96
CA PHE A 176 6.27 -6.64 18.37
C PHE A 176 5.78 -5.26 18.80
N SER A 177 5.91 -4.28 17.92
CA SER A 177 5.62 -2.89 18.24
C SER A 177 5.18 -2.06 17.04
N VAL A 178 4.38 -1.04 17.32
CA VAL A 178 4.00 0.02 16.39
C VAL A 178 4.52 1.35 16.92
N TYR A 179 5.18 2.08 16.05
CA TYR A 179 5.64 3.45 16.27
C TYR A 179 4.73 4.39 15.48
N ILE A 180 4.09 5.33 16.17
CA ILE A 180 3.10 6.23 15.58
C ILE A 180 3.60 7.66 15.63
N GLY A 181 3.77 8.26 14.46
CA GLY A 181 4.15 9.65 14.31
C GLY A 181 2.96 10.56 14.55
N VAL A 182 3.07 11.46 15.54
CA VAL A 182 2.05 12.47 15.87
C VAL A 182 2.55 13.86 15.49
N TYR A 183 1.66 14.72 15.01
CA TYR A 183 2.01 16.08 14.53
C TYR A 183 1.49 17.19 15.46
N SER A 184 0.62 16.82 16.41
CA SER A 184 0.01 17.72 17.37
C SER A 184 -0.26 17.02 18.70
N GLU A 185 -0.50 17.82 19.75
CA GLU A 185 -0.92 17.29 21.05
C GLU A 185 -2.29 16.61 21.00
N ASP A 186 -3.17 17.03 20.08
CA ASP A 186 -4.47 16.40 19.90
C ASP A 186 -4.37 15.01 19.25
N ASP A 187 -3.44 14.83 18.30
CA ASP A 187 -3.11 13.50 17.75
C ASP A 187 -2.57 12.58 18.85
N ARG A 188 -1.64 13.08 19.68
CA ARG A 188 -1.11 12.35 20.83
C ARG A 188 -2.21 11.90 21.77
N LYS A 189 -3.10 12.80 22.18
CA LYS A 189 -4.27 12.47 23.02
C LYS A 189 -5.19 11.47 22.35
N HIS A 190 -5.39 11.58 21.03
CA HIS A 190 -6.18 10.63 20.28
C HIS A 190 -5.59 9.23 20.33
N ILE A 191 -4.30 9.07 20.01
CA ILE A 191 -3.65 7.76 20.02
C ILE A 191 -3.61 7.16 21.44
N GLU A 192 -3.32 7.94 22.48
CA GLU A 192 -3.35 7.43 23.86
C GLU A 192 -4.75 6.93 24.27
N ARG A 193 -5.84 7.52 23.74
CA ARG A 193 -7.21 7.03 23.97
C ARG A 193 -7.54 5.71 23.27
N ILE A 194 -6.87 5.37 22.17
CA ILE A 194 -7.15 4.15 21.39
C ILE A 194 -6.06 3.09 21.53
N LYS A 195 -5.02 3.36 22.32
CA LYS A 195 -3.84 2.52 22.48
C LYS A 195 -4.15 1.11 22.97
N ASP A 196 -5.18 0.96 23.80
CA ASP A 196 -5.69 -0.30 24.33
C ASP A 196 -6.31 -1.23 23.27
N LYS A 197 -6.69 -0.67 22.12
CA LYS A 197 -7.15 -1.44 20.95
C LYS A 197 -6.01 -2.24 20.30
N PHE A 198 -4.76 -1.80 20.47
CA PHE A 198 -3.60 -2.50 19.94
C PHE A 198 -3.17 -3.65 20.86
N LYS A 199 -2.88 -4.82 20.29
CA LYS A 199 -2.39 -6.02 21.00
C LYS A 199 -0.87 -6.17 20.94
N CYS A 200 -0.16 -5.11 20.54
CA CYS A 200 1.29 -4.97 20.56
C CYS A 200 1.70 -3.68 21.27
N LYS A 201 3.01 -3.51 21.52
CA LYS A 201 3.51 -2.29 22.16
C LYS A 201 3.33 -1.08 21.23
N VAL A 202 2.71 -0.01 21.72
CA VAL A 202 2.57 1.26 20.98
C VAL A 202 3.52 2.30 21.56
N THR A 203 4.29 2.95 20.69
CA THR A 203 5.21 4.04 21.02
C THR A 203 4.91 5.24 20.15
N LEU A 204 4.80 6.43 20.75
CA LEU A 204 4.59 7.68 20.03
C LEU A 204 5.91 8.39 19.78
N PHE A 205 6.03 9.07 18.64
CA PHE A 205 7.14 9.99 18.37
C PHE A 205 6.62 11.26 17.69
N ASP A 206 7.31 12.37 17.91
CA ASP A 206 7.01 13.65 17.26
C ASP A 206 7.47 13.59 15.80
N ALA A 207 6.52 13.59 14.87
CA ALA A 207 6.80 13.47 13.44
C ALA A 207 7.37 14.75 12.81
N ALA A 208 7.19 15.91 13.46
CA ALA A 208 7.75 17.18 12.99
C ALA A 208 9.25 17.28 13.28
N THR A 209 9.72 16.68 14.37
CA THR A 209 11.14 16.66 14.76
C THR A 209 11.87 15.38 14.35
N ALA A 210 11.14 14.31 14.01
CA ALA A 210 11.74 13.09 13.50
C ALA A 210 12.45 13.37 12.17
N ASN A 211 13.78 13.31 12.19
CA ASN A 211 14.61 13.57 11.01
C ASN A 211 14.61 12.38 10.04
N VAL A 212 13.43 12.02 9.53
CA VAL A 212 13.21 10.79 8.75
C VAL A 212 13.54 10.97 7.26
N TRP A 213 13.59 12.23 6.81
CA TRP A 213 13.87 12.62 5.44
C TRP A 213 15.33 13.03 5.18
N ALA A 214 16.16 13.17 6.22
CA ALA A 214 17.60 13.39 6.06
C ALA A 214 18.31 12.22 5.38
#